data_AF-A0A2G9TCR8-F1
#
_entry.id   AF-A0A2G9TCR8-F1
#
_cell.length_a   1.000
_cell.length_b   1.000
_cell.length_c   1.000
_cell.angle_alpha   90.00
_cell.angle_beta   90.00
_cell.angle_gamma   90.00
#
_symmetry.space_group_name_H-M   'P 1'
#
loop_
_entity.id
_entity.type
_entity.pdbx_description
1 polymer ?
#
loop_
_entity_poly.entity_id
_entity_poly.type
_entity_poly.pdbx_seq_one_letter_code
_entity_poly.pdbx_strand_id
1 'polypeptide(L)' 'MLRMQKKYTFATGDPGRSYSFSGYPGTIASNDDFVLTSARLAILETTISNYNDRLLRYITPNSVLCWLRAQ' A
#
# COMPACT_ATOMS: atom_id res chain seq x y z
N MET A 1 -9.86 -15.77 -7.53
CA MET A 1 -8.45 -15.43 -7.28
C MET A 1 -7.79 -14.91 -8.55
N LEU A 2 -8.25 -13.78 -9.09
CA LEU A 2 -7.64 -13.18 -10.27
C LEU A 2 -6.49 -12.28 -9.82
N ARG A 3 -5.25 -12.69 -10.08
CA ARG A 3 -4.04 -12.07 -9.54
C ARG A 3 -3.25 -11.38 -10.65
N MET A 4 -2.47 -10.37 -10.26
CA MET A 4 -1.53 -9.70 -11.14
C MET A 4 -0.32 -9.25 -10.33
N GLN A 5 0.84 -9.86 -10.56
CA GLN A 5 2.11 -9.32 -10.09
C GLN A 5 2.46 -8.08 -10.92
N LYS A 6 2.83 -6.98 -10.27
CA LYS A 6 3.09 -5.70 -10.93
C LYS A 6 4.48 -5.19 -10.59
N LYS A 7 5.06 -4.44 -11.52
CA LYS A 7 6.25 -3.64 -11.31
C LYS A 7 6.03 -2.26 -11.92
N TYR A 8 6.20 -1.23 -11.11
CA TYR A 8 6.17 0.15 -11.57
C TYR A 8 7.55 0.77 -11.51
N THR A 9 7.78 1.73 -12.39
CA THR A 9 9.00 2.54 -12.43
C THR A 9 8.60 3.91 -12.94
N PHE A 10 8.62 4.88 -12.04
CA PHE A 10 8.25 6.26 -12.34
C PHE A 10 9.48 7.10 -12.62
N ALA A 11 9.31 8.13 -13.44
CA ALA A 11 10.36 9.11 -13.76
C ALA A 11 10.50 10.17 -12.65
N THR A 12 10.56 9.72 -11.40
CA THR A 12 10.76 10.55 -10.21
C THR A 12 12.20 10.39 -9.69
N GLY A 13 12.61 11.31 -8.81
CA GLY A 13 13.95 11.32 -8.20
C GLY A 13 14.04 10.66 -6.83
N ASP A 14 12.95 10.08 -6.33
CA ASP A 14 12.90 9.49 -4.98
C ASP A 14 13.51 8.07 -4.95
N PRO A 15 13.96 7.59 -3.78
CA PRO A 15 14.56 6.26 -3.63
C PRO A 15 13.62 5.10 -3.96
N GLY A 16 12.30 5.30 -3.86
CA GLY A 16 11.26 4.29 -4.04
C GLY A 16 10.68 4.20 -5.45
N ARG A 17 11.14 5.05 -6.39
CA ARG A 17 10.58 5.23 -7.73
C ARG A 17 10.31 3.96 -8.55
N SER A 18 11.04 2.89 -8.27
CA SER A 18 10.77 1.55 -8.80
C SER A 18 10.40 0.59 -7.67
N TYR A 19 9.30 -0.13 -7.85
CA TYR A 19 8.86 -1.15 -6.90
C TYR A 19 8.04 -2.25 -7.59
N SER A 20 8.08 -3.44 -7.01
CA SER A 20 7.34 -4.62 -7.46
C SER A 20 6.45 -5.13 -6.33
N PHE A 21 5.24 -5.56 -6.64
CA PHE A 21 4.26 -5.95 -5.63
C PHE A 21 3.23 -6.96 -6.14
N SER A 22 2.64 -7.71 -5.21
CA SER A 22 1.48 -8.57 -5.49
C SER A 22 0.20 -7.73 -5.59
N GLY A 23 -0.66 -8.02 -6.56
CA GLY A 23 -1.86 -7.22 -6.79
C GLY A 23 -2.99 -7.93 -7.55
N TYR A 24 -3.96 -7.12 -7.99
CA TYR A 24 -5.21 -7.55 -8.62
C TYR A 24 -5.54 -6.62 -9.81
N PRO A 25 -6.28 -7.06 -10.83
CA PRO A 25 -6.69 -6.15 -11.91
C PRO A 25 -7.43 -4.91 -11.39
N GLY A 26 -7.12 -3.73 -11.92
CA GLY A 26 -7.74 -2.46 -11.54
C GLY A 26 -7.23 -1.83 -10.25
N THR A 27 -6.52 -2.56 -9.38
CA THR A 27 -5.87 -1.94 -8.21
C THR A 27 -4.57 -1.25 -8.63
N ILE A 28 -4.20 -0.15 -7.99
CA ILE A 28 -2.91 0.53 -8.23
C ILE A 28 -1.93 0.39 -7.06
N ALA A 29 -2.42 -0.08 -5.91
CA ALA A 29 -1.64 -0.51 -4.76
C ALA A 29 -1.71 -2.04 -4.60
N SER A 30 -0.82 -2.58 -3.76
CA SER A 30 -1.05 -3.90 -3.18
C SER A 30 -2.20 -3.81 -2.18
N ASN A 31 -2.92 -4.92 -2.02
CA ASN A 31 -3.94 -5.09 -0.98
C ASN A 31 -3.58 -6.29 -0.08
N ASP A 32 -2.39 -6.88 -0.28
CA ASP A 32 -1.96 -8.06 0.46
C ASP A 32 -1.45 -7.67 1.85
N ASP A 33 -0.47 -6.78 2.07
CA ASP A 33 0.53 -6.14 1.20
C ASP A 33 1.83 -6.97 1.09
N PHE A 34 2.49 -6.94 -0.08
CA PHE A 34 3.88 -7.41 -0.23
C PHE A 34 4.59 -6.64 -1.35
N VAL A 35 5.53 -5.77 -0.97
CA VAL A 35 6.20 -4.81 -1.87
C VAL A 35 7.72 -4.88 -1.70
N LEU A 36 8.43 -4.89 -2.84
CA LEU A 36 9.88 -4.77 -2.89
C LEU A 36 10.25 -3.49 -3.63
N THR A 37 11.02 -2.62 -2.99
CA THR A 37 11.37 -1.30 -3.53
C THR A 37 12.83 -1.22 -3.99
N SER A 38 13.12 -0.30 -4.91
CA SER A 38 14.48 0.04 -5.34
C SER A 38 15.33 0.67 -4.23
N ALA A 39 14.70 1.16 -3.16
CA ALA A 39 15.35 1.58 -1.91
C ALA A 39 15.87 0.40 -1.05
N ARG A 40 15.76 -0.85 -1.54
CA ARG A 40 16.13 -2.08 -0.82
C ARG A 40 15.29 -2.32 0.44
N LEU A 41 14.06 -1.82 0.45
CA LEU A 41 13.08 -2.10 1.50
C LEU A 41 12.05 -3.13 1.01
N ALA A 42 11.77 -4.09 1.88
CA ALA A 42 10.60 -4.96 1.78
C ALA A 42 9.51 -4.44 2.73
N ILE A 43 8.29 -4.30 2.22
CA ILE A 43 7.14 -3.77 2.96
C ILE A 43 6.03 -4.81 2.88
N LEU A 44 5.46 -5.17 4.02
CA LEU A 44 4.35 -6.10 4.15
C LEU A 44 3.55 -5.76 5.41
N GLU A 45 2.28 -6.11 5.42
CA GLU A 45 1.43 -5.97 6.60
C GLU A 45 0.46 -7.14 6.75
N THR A 46 -0.15 -7.20 7.93
CA THR A 46 -1.39 -7.95 8.17
C THR A 46 -2.37 -7.03 8.91
N THR A 47 -3.63 -7.05 8.49
CA THR A 47 -4.64 -6.15 9.06
C THR A 47 -4.97 -6.53 10.50
N ILE A 48 -4.92 -5.56 11.40
CA ILE A 48 -5.46 -5.68 12.77
C ILE A 48 -6.90 -5.15 12.83
N SER A 49 -7.69 -5.66 13.79
CA SER A 49 -9.00 -5.09 14.10
C SER A 49 -8.89 -3.99 15.15
N ASN A 50 -9.70 -2.94 15.01
CA ASN A 50 -9.94 -1.97 16.08
C ASN A 50 -11.25 -2.32 16.80
N TYR A 51 -11.16 -2.81 18.03
CA TYR A 51 -12.33 -3.17 18.85
C TYR A 51 -12.81 -2.05 19.79
N ASN A 52 -12.21 -0.85 19.71
CA ASN A 52 -12.60 0.30 20.51
C ASN A 52 -13.34 1.34 19.65
N ASP A 53 -14.67 1.28 19.67
CA ASP A 53 -15.53 2.17 18.88
C ASP A 53 -15.35 3.65 19.22
N ARG A 54 -14.91 3.97 20.43
CA ARG A 54 -14.62 5.36 20.82
C ARG A 54 -13.52 5.99 19.98
N LEU A 55 -12.63 5.18 19.39
CA LEU A 55 -11.53 5.66 18.55
C LEU A 55 -11.98 5.93 17.10
N LEU A 56 -13.14 5.41 16.66
CA LEU A 56 -13.65 5.65 15.31
C LEU A 56 -13.92 7.14 15.05
N ARG A 57 -14.09 7.95 16.12
CA ARG A 57 -14.20 9.41 16.04
C ARG A 57 -13.01 10.10 15.34
N TYR A 58 -11.85 9.44 15.28
CA TYR A 58 -10.66 9.97 14.62
C TYR A 58 -10.62 9.68 13.11
N ILE A 59 -11.50 8.82 12.61
CA ILE A 59 -11.64 8.55 11.18
C ILE A 59 -12.48 9.68 10.58
N THR A 60 -11.81 10.63 9.92
CA THR A 60 -12.47 11.79 9.31
C THR A 60 -12.03 11.94 7.85
N PRO A 61 -12.81 12.64 7.00
CA PRO A 61 -12.41 12.94 5.63
C PRO A 61 -11.14 13.80 5.52
N ASN A 62 -10.76 14.50 6.60
CA ASN A 62 -9.53 15.31 6.67
C ASN A 62 -8.32 14.42 6.98
N SER A 63 -8.17 13.32 6.23
CA SER A 63 -7.08 12.36 6.38
C SER A 63 -6.77 11.67 5.05
N VAL A 64 -5.59 11.05 4.96
CA VAL A 64 -5.17 10.27 3.79
C VAL A 64 -5.44 8.79 4.03
N LEU A 65 -6.15 8.15 3.11
CA LEU A 65 -6.46 6.71 3.18
C LEU A 65 -5.19 5.85 3.12
N CYS A 66 -5.23 4.65 3.72
CA CYS A 66 -4.04 3.80 3.87
C CYS A 66 -3.36 3.47 2.54
N TRP A 67 -4.15 3.11 1.52
CA TRP A 67 -3.62 2.71 0.21
C TRP A 67 -2.81 3.81 -0.46
N LEU A 68 -3.02 5.09 -0.12
CA LEU A 68 -2.24 6.21 -0.64
C LEU A 68 -1.04 6.53 0.26
N ARG A 69 -1.15 6.31 1.57
CA ARG A 69 -0.03 6.48 2.52
C ARG A 69 1.05 5.39 2.42
N ALA A 70 0.70 4.22 1.90
CA ALA A 70 1.59 3.07 1.78
C ALA A 70 2.40 3.03 0.47
N GLN A 71 2.19 4.00 -0.43
CA GLN A 71 2.82 4.05 -1.75
C GLN A 71 4.11 4.87 -1.74
#